data_AF-A0AAW9KM07-F1
#
_entry.id   AF-A0AAW9KM07-F1
#
_cell.length_a   1.000
_cell.length_b   1.000
_cell.length_c   1.000
_cell.angle_alpha   90.00
_cell.angle_beta   90.00
_cell.angle_gamma   90.00
#
_symmetry.space_group_name_H-M   'P 1'
#
loop_
_entity.id
_entity.type
_entity.pdbx_description
1 polymer ?
#
loop_
_entity_poly.entity_id
_entity_poly.type
_entity_poly.pdbx_seq_one_letter_code
_entity_poly.pdbx_strand_id
1 'polypeptide(L)'
;ILRELGVEFKTSVEEGKDVSLKELRGQAYEAFYVAIGAQAGRNLGIEGEEVEGVMTGVDFLREVNLGNDTKLDGEVVVIGGGNVAIDVARTSARVGAAKTSMFCLEGRKEMPALDEEIDEALAEDIEINNSWGPK
;
A
#
# COMPACT_ATOMS: atom_id res chain seq x y z
N ILE A 1 -15.06 -23.46 -2.65
CA ILE A 1 -16.25 -22.74 -3.17
C ILE A 1 -16.09 -22.23 -4.60
N LEU A 2 -15.36 -21.14 -4.92
CA LEU A 2 -15.37 -20.60 -6.31
C LEU A 2 -14.89 -21.59 -7.38
N ARG A 3 -13.83 -22.36 -7.10
CA ARG A 3 -13.39 -23.44 -8.01
C ARG A 3 -14.44 -24.55 -8.19
N GLU A 4 -15.18 -24.89 -7.13
CA GLU A 4 -16.27 -25.87 -7.20
C GLU A 4 -17.46 -25.38 -8.04
N LEU A 5 -17.65 -24.06 -8.10
CA LEU A 5 -18.64 -23.42 -8.97
C LEU A 5 -18.18 -23.34 -10.43
N GLY A 6 -17.01 -23.89 -10.76
CA GLY A 6 -16.47 -23.93 -12.13
C GLY A 6 -15.59 -22.74 -12.51
N VAL A 7 -15.21 -21.88 -11.56
CA VAL A 7 -14.28 -20.78 -11.85
C VAL A 7 -12.86 -21.32 -12.05
N GLU A 8 -12.29 -21.06 -13.23
CA GLU A 8 -10.89 -21.32 -13.52
C GLU A 8 -10.02 -20.13 -13.06
N PHE A 9 -8.93 -20.43 -12.35
CA PHE A 9 -7.97 -19.42 -11.91
C PHE A 9 -6.65 -19.64 -12.65
N LYS A 10 -6.24 -18.64 -13.44
CA LYS A 10 -4.92 -18.56 -14.05
C LYS A 10 -4.10 -17.50 -13.31
N THR A 11 -3.13 -17.95 -12.53
CA THR A 11 -2.23 -17.08 -11.75
C THR A 11 -0.94 -16.81 -12.52
N SER A 12 -0.17 -15.82 -12.08
CA SER A 12 1.09 -15.42 -12.76
C SER A 12 0.85 -15.01 -14.22
N VAL A 13 -0.28 -14.34 -14.46
CA VAL A 13 -0.67 -13.79 -15.76
C VAL A 13 -1.01 -12.32 -15.56
N GLU A 14 -0.27 -11.45 -16.23
CA GLU A 14 -0.43 -10.00 -16.21
C GLU A 14 -1.01 -9.51 -17.54
N GLU A 15 -2.12 -8.77 -17.48
CA GLU A 15 -2.69 -8.12 -18.67
C GLU A 15 -1.76 -6.98 -19.13
N GLY A 16 -1.47 -6.93 -20.43
CA GLY A 16 -0.49 -6.03 -21.02
C GLY A 16 0.94 -6.61 -21.14
N LYS A 17 1.26 -7.69 -20.42
CA LYS A 17 2.52 -8.45 -20.57
C LYS A 17 2.32 -9.84 -21.13
N ASP A 18 1.56 -10.67 -20.44
CA ASP A 18 1.40 -12.10 -20.75
C ASP A 18 0.19 -12.36 -21.64
N VAL A 19 -0.85 -11.52 -21.50
CA VAL A 19 -2.08 -11.55 -22.30
C VAL A 19 -2.57 -10.13 -22.56
N SER A 20 -3.37 -9.97 -23.59
CA SER A 20 -4.14 -8.76 -23.85
C SER A 20 -5.62 -9.07 -24.01
N LEU A 21 -6.48 -8.08 -23.71
CA LEU A 21 -7.93 -8.20 -23.98
C LEU A 21 -8.23 -8.58 -25.44
N LYS A 22 -7.40 -8.14 -26.39
CA LYS A 22 -7.52 -8.47 -27.82
C LYS A 22 -7.27 -9.96 -28.09
N GLU A 23 -6.21 -10.52 -27.51
CA GLU A 23 -5.90 -11.95 -27.66
C GLU A 23 -6.98 -12.81 -27.01
N LEU A 24 -7.49 -12.39 -25.84
CA LEU A 24 -8.59 -13.08 -25.17
C LEU A 24 -9.88 -13.02 -26.00
N ARG A 25 -10.19 -11.89 -26.66
CA ARG A 25 -11.29 -11.85 -27.66
C ARG A 25 -11.10 -12.86 -28.78
N GLY A 26 -9.86 -12.99 -29.28
CA GLY A 26 -9.52 -13.99 -30.30
C GLY A 26 -9.70 -15.44 -29.85
N GLN A 27 -9.65 -15.69 -28.54
CA GLN A 27 -9.91 -16.99 -27.91
C GLN A 27 -11.40 -17.22 -27.58
N ALA A 28 -12.31 -16.45 -28.17
CA ALA A 28 -13.76 -16.54 -28.00
C ALA A 28 -14.30 -16.15 -26.61
N TYR A 29 -13.55 -15.38 -25.81
CA TYR A 29 -14.12 -14.77 -24.60
C TYR A 29 -15.14 -13.67 -25.00
N GLU A 30 -16.35 -13.74 -24.44
CA GLU A 30 -17.49 -12.90 -24.82
C GLU A 30 -17.70 -11.65 -23.92
N ALA A 31 -17.19 -11.67 -22.70
CA ALA A 31 -17.28 -10.55 -21.78
C ALA A 31 -16.00 -10.43 -20.96
N PHE A 32 -15.71 -9.20 -20.53
CA PHE A 32 -14.61 -8.91 -19.62
C PHE A 32 -15.10 -8.10 -18.44
N TYR A 33 -14.61 -8.47 -17.28
CA TYR A 33 -14.74 -7.69 -16.05
C TYR A 33 -13.35 -7.35 -15.56
N VAL A 34 -13.05 -6.05 -15.47
CA VAL A 34 -11.73 -5.56 -15.06
C VAL A 34 -11.79 -5.20 -13.58
N ALA A 35 -11.17 -6.05 -12.76
CA ALA A 35 -11.15 -5.92 -11.30
C ALA A 35 -9.72 -5.98 -10.75
N ILE A 36 -8.78 -5.27 -11.40
CA ILE A 36 -7.36 -5.28 -11.05
C ILE A 36 -7.03 -4.40 -9.83
N GLY A 37 -7.98 -3.58 -9.37
CA GLY A 37 -7.78 -2.61 -8.29
C GLY A 37 -6.84 -1.47 -8.65
N ALA A 38 -6.47 -0.66 -7.66
CA ALA A 38 -5.44 0.36 -7.78
C ALA A 38 -4.09 -0.21 -7.32
N GLN A 39 -3.19 -0.49 -8.26
CA GLN A 39 -1.95 -1.25 -7.96
C GLN A 39 -0.71 -0.39 -7.73
N ALA A 40 -0.76 0.89 -8.12
CA ALA A 40 0.36 1.81 -7.99
C ALA A 40 0.16 2.76 -6.81
N GLY A 41 1.26 3.10 -6.14
CA GLY A 41 1.30 4.22 -5.21
C GLY A 41 1.18 5.57 -5.94
N ARG A 42 0.94 6.63 -5.17
CA ARG A 42 0.88 8.00 -5.67
C ARG A 42 2.09 8.79 -5.17
N ASN A 43 2.84 9.38 -6.08
CA ASN A 43 3.93 10.30 -5.75
C ASN A 43 3.39 11.64 -5.25
N LEU A 44 4.20 12.34 -4.44
CA LEU A 44 3.81 13.61 -3.83
C LEU A 44 4.05 14.80 -4.77
N GLY A 45 4.91 14.65 -5.77
CA GLY A 45 5.31 15.68 -6.71
C GLY A 45 6.24 16.72 -6.09
N ILE A 46 7.07 16.32 -5.14
CA ILE A 46 7.97 17.22 -4.39
C ILE A 46 9.45 16.93 -4.68
N GLU A 47 10.31 17.90 -4.43
CA GLU A 47 11.76 17.72 -4.56
C GLU A 47 12.25 16.61 -3.61
N GLY A 48 13.09 15.71 -4.14
CA GLY A 48 13.67 14.62 -3.36
C GLY A 48 12.81 13.35 -3.27
N GLU A 49 11.67 13.25 -3.97
CA GLU A 49 10.83 12.04 -3.92
C GLU A 49 11.42 10.78 -4.59
N GLU A 50 12.54 10.94 -5.31
CA GLU A 50 13.27 9.86 -6.00
C GLU A 50 14.59 9.48 -5.31
N VAL A 51 14.88 10.03 -4.13
CA VAL A 51 16.11 9.71 -3.39
C VAL A 51 16.03 8.33 -2.74
N GLU A 52 17.18 7.73 -2.50
CA GLU A 52 17.28 6.46 -1.78
C GLU A 52 16.63 6.55 -0.39
N GLY A 53 15.82 5.55 -0.03
CA GLY A 53 15.06 5.50 1.21
C GLY A 53 13.63 6.07 1.10
N VAL A 54 13.26 6.69 -0.01
CA VAL A 54 11.87 7.08 -0.30
C VAL A 54 11.18 6.00 -1.11
N MET A 55 9.99 5.57 -0.67
CA MET A 55 9.19 4.56 -1.37
C MET A 55 7.70 4.78 -1.15
N THR A 56 6.88 4.28 -2.06
CA THR A 56 5.42 4.33 -1.87
C THR A 56 4.99 3.30 -0.82
N GLY A 57 3.94 3.62 -0.06
CA GLY A 57 3.39 2.70 0.93
C GLY A 57 2.93 1.36 0.34
N VAL A 58 2.37 1.38 -0.87
CA VAL A 58 1.93 0.16 -1.57
C VAL A 58 3.13 -0.73 -1.92
N ASP A 59 4.23 -0.14 -2.39
CA ASP A 59 5.42 -0.91 -2.74
C ASP A 59 6.10 -1.47 -1.49
N PHE A 60 6.22 -0.67 -0.43
CA PHE A 60 6.75 -1.13 0.86
C PHE A 60 5.96 -2.33 1.42
N LEU A 61 4.63 -2.20 1.49
CA LEU A 61 3.78 -3.30 1.98
C LEU A 61 3.85 -4.52 1.06
N ARG A 62 4.00 -4.32 -0.26
CA ARG A 62 4.18 -5.43 -1.20
C ARG A 62 5.48 -6.19 -0.92
N GLU A 63 6.59 -5.49 -0.76
CA GLU A 63 7.90 -6.10 -0.46
C GLU A 63 7.84 -6.95 0.82
N VAL A 64 7.28 -6.41 1.89
CA VAL A 64 7.12 -7.14 3.15
C VAL A 64 6.20 -8.35 2.99
N ASN A 65 5.05 -8.19 2.32
CA ASN A 65 4.07 -9.28 2.15
C ASN A 65 4.55 -10.41 1.24
N LEU A 66 5.45 -10.12 0.29
CA LEU A 66 6.08 -11.15 -0.55
C LEU A 66 7.14 -11.95 0.22
N GLY A 67 7.42 -11.60 1.48
CA GLY A 67 8.40 -12.27 2.32
C GLY A 67 9.84 -11.91 1.94
N ASN A 68 10.03 -10.77 1.27
CA ASN A 68 11.37 -10.24 1.05
C ASN A 68 11.96 -9.84 2.42
N ASP A 69 13.29 -9.93 2.57
CA ASP A 69 13.99 -9.58 3.82
C ASP A 69 14.08 -8.05 3.99
N THR A 70 12.93 -7.37 3.96
CA THR A 70 12.79 -5.94 4.19
C THR A 70 13.05 -5.68 5.66
N LYS A 71 14.23 -5.14 5.96
CA LYS A 71 14.59 -4.65 7.29
C LYS A 71 14.78 -3.15 7.21
N LEU A 72 14.18 -2.45 8.17
CA LEU A 72 14.39 -1.02 8.34
C LEU A 72 15.30 -0.80 9.55
N ASP A 73 16.14 0.22 9.46
CA ASP A 73 16.86 0.76 10.60
C ASP A 73 16.57 2.26 10.72
N GLY A 74 16.87 2.82 11.90
CA GLY A 74 16.68 4.25 12.15
C GLY A 74 15.22 4.69 12.24
N GLU A 75 14.98 5.95 11.89
CA GLU A 75 13.68 6.60 12.02
C GLU A 75 12.92 6.57 10.69
N VAL A 76 11.63 6.21 10.75
CA VAL A 76 10.74 6.13 9.59
C VAL A 76 9.69 7.23 9.68
N VAL A 77 9.53 7.94 8.57
CA VAL A 77 8.48 8.94 8.37
C VAL A 77 7.47 8.41 7.37
N VAL A 78 6.21 8.33 7.79
CA VAL A 78 5.09 7.91 6.93
C VAL A 78 4.22 9.12 6.62
N ILE A 79 3.96 9.36 5.34
CA ILE A 79 3.13 10.48 4.87
C ILE A 79 1.77 9.96 4.43
N GLY A 80 0.71 10.32 5.15
CA GLY A 80 -0.68 9.96 4.86
C GLY A 80 -1.52 9.71 6.12
N GLY A 81 -2.84 9.88 6.01
CA GLY A 81 -3.79 9.71 7.12
C GLY A 81 -4.81 8.57 6.96
N GLY A 82 -4.75 7.79 5.87
CA GLY A 82 -5.66 6.67 5.62
C GLY A 82 -5.14 5.32 6.08
N ASN A 83 -5.94 4.26 5.95
CA ASN A 83 -5.61 2.90 6.41
C ASN A 83 -4.26 2.40 5.88
N VAL A 84 -3.94 2.67 4.60
CA VAL A 84 -2.65 2.29 4.02
C VAL A 84 -1.47 2.93 4.78
N ALA A 85 -1.61 4.18 5.23
CA ALA A 85 -0.56 4.83 6.02
C ALA A 85 -0.42 4.19 7.41
N ILE A 86 -1.52 3.78 8.03
CA ILE A 86 -1.50 3.05 9.30
C ILE A 86 -0.81 1.69 9.12
N ASP A 87 -1.17 0.95 8.07
CA ASP A 87 -0.57 -0.34 7.75
C ASP A 87 0.93 -0.21 7.51
N VAL A 88 1.36 0.80 6.75
CA VAL A 88 2.78 1.10 6.52
C VAL A 88 3.49 1.38 7.85
N ALA A 89 2.92 2.22 8.70
CA ALA A 89 3.55 2.63 9.95
C ALA A 89 3.69 1.46 10.95
N ARG A 90 2.66 0.62 11.06
CA ARG A 90 2.71 -0.58 11.91
C ARG A 90 3.66 -1.62 11.35
N THR A 91 3.64 -1.80 10.03
CA THR A 91 4.57 -2.70 9.37
C THR A 91 6.02 -2.24 9.52
N SER A 92 6.31 -0.93 9.40
CA SER A 92 7.66 -0.39 9.60
C SER A 92 8.20 -0.65 11.00
N ALA A 93 7.37 -0.45 12.03
CA ALA A 93 7.73 -0.77 13.41
C ALA A 93 8.06 -2.27 13.57
N ARG A 94 7.27 -3.16 12.96
CA ARG A 94 7.45 -4.62 13.05
C ARG A 94 8.67 -5.14 12.31
N VAL A 95 9.13 -4.45 11.26
CA VAL A 95 10.32 -4.84 10.48
C VAL A 95 11.61 -4.17 10.96
N GLY A 96 11.59 -3.53 12.13
CA GLY A 96 12.81 -3.10 12.85
C GLY A 96 13.07 -1.60 12.89
N ALA A 97 12.15 -0.74 12.42
CA ALA A 97 12.30 0.70 12.57
C ALA A 97 12.45 1.07 14.05
N ALA A 98 13.45 1.90 14.37
CA ALA A 98 13.72 2.33 15.74
C ALA A 98 12.66 3.32 16.25
N LYS A 99 12.09 4.12 15.36
CA LYS A 99 10.96 5.01 15.62
C LYS A 99 10.14 5.16 14.35
N THR A 100 8.81 5.17 14.48
CA THR A 100 7.90 5.47 13.37
C THR A 100 7.02 6.66 13.71
N SER A 101 6.99 7.64 12.82
CA SER A 101 6.13 8.83 12.93
C SER A 101 5.33 9.02 11.65
N MET A 102 4.03 9.24 11.80
CA MET A 102 3.09 9.52 10.73
C MET A 102 2.78 11.01 10.66
N PHE A 103 2.61 11.54 9.45
CA PHE A 103 2.20 12.92 9.21
C PHE A 103 1.06 12.94 8.20
N CYS A 104 -0.01 13.68 8.51
CA CYS A 104 -1.16 13.82 7.63
C CYS A 104 -1.72 15.25 7.64
N LEU A 105 -2.35 15.64 6.55
CA LEU A 105 -2.93 16.98 6.38
C LEU A 105 -4.20 17.15 7.22
N GLU A 106 -4.92 16.05 7.44
CA GLU A 106 -6.18 16.01 8.13
C GLU A 106 -5.99 16.24 9.63
N GLY A 107 -6.96 16.91 10.27
CA GLY A 107 -7.07 16.93 11.72
C GLY A 107 -7.42 15.54 12.25
N ARG A 108 -7.17 15.28 13.54
CA ARG A 108 -7.42 13.96 14.16
C ARG A 108 -8.84 13.41 13.91
N LYS A 109 -9.86 14.26 13.93
CA LYS A 109 -11.26 13.86 13.72
C LYS A 109 -11.65 13.68 12.26
N GLU A 110 -10.77 14.07 11.34
CA GLU A 110 -10.99 14.08 9.90
C GLU A 110 -10.09 13.05 9.21
N MET A 111 -9.28 12.31 9.98
CA MET A 111 -8.43 11.25 9.45
C MET A 111 -9.28 10.24 8.66
N PRO A 112 -8.88 9.88 7.43
CA PRO A 112 -9.59 8.86 6.66
C PRO A 112 -9.47 7.45 7.27
N ALA A 113 -8.46 7.20 8.09
CA ALA A 113 -8.29 5.95 8.80
C ALA A 113 -9.43 5.68 9.79
N LEU A 114 -9.75 4.40 10.01
CA LEU A 114 -10.74 3.99 10.99
C LEU A 114 -10.23 4.26 12.41
N ASP A 115 -11.12 4.67 13.32
CA ASP A 115 -10.76 4.96 14.72
C ASP A 115 -10.03 3.77 15.39
N GLU A 116 -10.49 2.55 15.13
CA GLU A 116 -9.87 1.31 15.64
C GLU A 116 -8.43 1.14 15.14
N GLU A 117 -8.16 1.43 13.86
CA GLU A 117 -6.82 1.35 13.29
C GLU A 117 -5.89 2.43 13.85
N ILE A 118 -6.43 3.62 14.12
CA ILE A 118 -5.68 4.70 14.76
C ILE A 118 -5.30 4.30 16.19
N ASP A 119 -6.23 3.72 16.95
CA ASP A 119 -5.98 3.25 18.31
C ASP A 119 -4.94 2.12 18.34
N GLU A 120 -4.97 1.21 17.37
CA GLU A 120 -3.95 0.17 17.21
C GLU A 120 -2.57 0.75 16.90
N ALA A 121 -2.48 1.78 16.04
CA ALA A 121 -1.22 2.44 15.75
C ALA A 121 -0.62 3.10 17.00
N LEU A 122 -1.45 3.79 17.78
CA LEU A 122 -1.02 4.41 19.04
C LEU A 122 -0.58 3.37 20.07
N ALA A 123 -1.23 2.21 20.12
CA ALA A 123 -0.85 1.10 21.00
C ALA A 123 0.51 0.47 20.62
N GLU A 124 0.98 0.67 19.38
CA GLU A 124 2.31 0.27 18.89
C GLU A 124 3.33 1.42 18.98
N ASP A 125 3.07 2.45 19.80
CA ASP A 125 3.92 3.62 20.03
C ASP A 125 4.23 4.44 18.74
N ILE A 126 3.32 4.38 17.76
CA ILE A 126 3.44 5.17 16.53
C ILE A 126 2.95 6.59 16.80
N GLU A 127 3.82 7.56 16.53
CA GLU A 127 3.50 8.98 16.69
C GLU A 127 2.66 9.48 15.51
N ILE A 128 1.51 10.11 15.78
CA ILE A 128 0.63 10.64 14.71
C ILE A 128 0.59 12.16 14.80
N ASN A 129 1.15 12.81 13.78
CA ASN A 129 1.23 14.26 13.64
C ASN A 129 0.18 14.76 12.63
N ASN A 130 -0.98 15.14 13.16
CA ASN A 130 -2.09 15.70 12.38
C ASN A 130 -1.86 17.15 11.96
N SER A 131 -2.45 17.56 10.84
CA SER A 131 -2.33 18.90 10.27
C SER A 131 -0.91 19.32 9.89
N TRP A 132 -0.12 18.36 9.40
CA TRP A 132 1.23 18.57 8.87
C TRP A 132 1.35 18.09 7.43
N GLY A 133 2.08 18.84 6.62
CA GLY A 133 2.36 18.49 5.22
C GLY A 133 3.81 18.81 4.85
N PRO A 134 4.40 18.08 3.90
CA PRO A 134 5.67 18.45 3.27
C PRO A 134 5.60 19.88 2.70
N LYS A 135 6.71 20.63 2.79
CA LYS A 135 6.83 21.98 2.21
C LYS A 135 7.40 21.94 0.81
#